data_AF-A0A132AE49-F1
#
_entry.id   AF-A0A132AE49-F1
#
_cell.length_a   1.000
_cell.length_b   1.000
_cell.length_c   1.000
_cell.angle_alpha   90.00
_cell.angle_beta   90.00
_cell.angle_gamma   90.00
#
_symmetry.space_group_name_H-M   'P 1'
#
loop_
_entity.id
_entity.type
_entity.pdbx_description
1 polymer ?
#
loop_
_entity_poly.entity_id
_entity_poly.type
_entity_poly.pdbx_seq_one_letter_code
_entity_poly.pdbx_strand_id
1 'polypeptide(L)'
;MNFPVPRNLFSLSLIVSFDSSEDLLGISNRFISFILDCHYLFSHSHIEKRSTDYSHHHHRLLAKDEQIHWVEQQKVHVRQKRDNHKTKYRYRRLMPDPIFRDMWYLNRGAYGGFDMNVQNAWRMGYTGKGVVVTILDDGIQPNHPELVRNFDPRASFDINDNDEDPTPQDNGDNK
;
A
#
# COMPACT_ATOMS: atom_id res chain seq x y z
N MET A 1 39.56 -9.28 7.41
CA MET A 1 39.25 -8.96 8.83
C MET A 1 37.77 -8.64 8.89
N ASN A 2 36.98 -9.36 9.69
CA ASN A 2 35.54 -9.08 9.82
C ASN A 2 35.30 -8.32 11.13
N PHE A 3 34.82 -7.08 11.03
CA PHE A 3 34.26 -6.39 12.17
C PHE A 3 32.91 -7.05 12.54
N PRO A 4 32.64 -7.33 13.83
CA PRO A 4 31.34 -7.83 14.24
C PRO A 4 30.30 -6.71 14.10
N VAL A 5 29.34 -6.88 13.19
CA VAL A 5 28.16 -6.02 13.12
C VAL A 5 27.38 -6.18 14.43
N PRO A 6 26.93 -5.09 15.10
CA PRO A 6 26.21 -5.19 16.37
C PRO A 6 24.96 -6.06 16.27
N ARG A 7 24.78 -6.96 17.25
CA ARG A 7 23.54 -7.74 17.39
C ARG A 7 22.44 -6.87 17.99
N ASN A 8 21.76 -6.14 17.11
CA ASN A 8 20.60 -5.31 17.47
C ASN A 8 19.39 -6.19 17.80
N LEU A 9 19.27 -6.57 19.08
CA LEU A 9 18.24 -7.44 19.66
C LEU A 9 16.97 -6.66 20.02
N PHE A 10 15.89 -6.71 19.22
CA PHE A 10 14.69 -5.88 19.49
C PHE A 10 13.32 -6.59 19.31
N SER A 11 12.43 -6.33 20.28
CA SER A 11 10.98 -6.63 20.34
C SER A 11 10.19 -5.35 19.96
N LEU A 12 8.87 -5.21 19.75
CA LEU A 12 7.66 -6.00 19.46
C LEU A 12 6.52 -4.98 19.14
N SER A 13 5.28 -5.41 18.85
CA SER A 13 4.02 -4.65 19.08
C SER A 13 2.84 -5.59 18.82
N LEU A 14 1.70 -5.41 19.50
CA LEU A 14 0.48 -6.21 19.26
C LEU A 14 -0.76 -5.32 19.09
N ILE A 15 -1.59 -5.69 18.12
CA ILE A 15 -2.96 -5.17 17.95
C ILE A 15 -3.91 -6.20 18.56
N VAL A 16 -4.88 -5.73 19.34
CA VAL A 16 -5.85 -6.53 20.08
C VAL A 16 -7.24 -5.94 19.88
N SER A 17 -8.26 -6.78 19.72
CA SER A 17 -9.64 -6.34 19.52
C SER A 17 -10.57 -6.87 20.63
N PHE A 18 -11.47 -6.01 21.11
CA PHE A 18 -12.40 -6.22 22.23
C PHE A 18 -13.83 -5.77 21.84
N ASP A 19 -14.86 -6.31 22.51
CA ASP A 19 -16.26 -5.91 22.27
C ASP A 19 -16.60 -4.55 22.88
N SER A 20 -16.11 -4.25 24.10
CA SER A 20 -16.32 -2.97 24.78
C SER A 20 -15.02 -2.29 25.20
N SER A 21 -15.07 -0.97 25.37
CA SER A 21 -14.01 -0.21 26.03
C SER A 21 -14.00 -0.38 27.56
N GLU A 22 -15.07 -0.95 28.14
CA GLU A 22 -15.14 -1.26 29.58
C GLU A 22 -14.35 -2.52 29.95
N ASP A 23 -14.19 -3.47 29.02
CA ASP A 23 -13.37 -4.69 29.19
C ASP A 23 -11.89 -4.36 29.50
N LEU A 24 -11.41 -3.21 29.03
CA LEU A 24 -10.05 -2.73 29.23
C LEU A 24 -9.67 -2.56 30.72
N LEU A 25 -10.66 -2.43 31.61
CA LEU A 25 -10.46 -2.24 33.06
C LEU A 25 -9.83 -3.47 33.76
N GLY A 26 -9.93 -4.67 33.18
CA GLY A 26 -9.26 -5.86 33.70
C GLY A 26 -7.73 -5.84 33.52
N ILE A 27 -7.22 -5.07 32.55
CA ILE A 27 -5.82 -5.15 32.10
C ILE A 27 -4.91 -4.22 32.92
N SER A 28 -4.78 -4.53 34.20
CA SER A 28 -3.96 -3.78 35.16
C SER A 28 -2.52 -3.54 34.67
N ASN A 29 -2.05 -2.28 34.77
CA ASN A 29 -0.70 -1.79 34.45
C ASN A 29 -0.28 -1.80 32.97
N ARG A 30 -1.16 -1.45 32.01
CA ARG A 30 -0.80 -1.37 30.57
C ARG A 30 -1.32 -0.10 29.90
N PHE A 31 -0.52 0.45 28.98
CA PHE A 31 -0.92 1.57 28.14
C PHE A 31 -1.62 1.03 26.89
N ILE A 32 -2.82 1.52 26.63
CA ILE A 32 -3.62 1.13 25.47
C ILE A 32 -3.94 2.39 24.67
N SER A 33 -3.64 2.38 23.37
CA SER A 33 -4.01 3.48 22.46
C SER A 33 -4.91 2.97 21.35
N PHE A 34 -6.06 3.61 21.18
CA PHE A 34 -7.01 3.38 20.10
C PHE A 34 -6.32 3.57 18.73
N ILE A 35 -6.62 2.70 17.76
CA ILE A 35 -6.14 2.81 16.38
C ILE A 35 -7.33 3.03 15.42
N LEU A 36 -8.35 2.19 15.57
CA LEU A 36 -9.62 2.19 14.82
C LEU A 36 -10.73 1.65 15.76
N ASP A 37 -12.00 1.74 15.35
CA ASP A 37 -13.12 1.19 16.12
C ASP A 37 -12.88 -0.28 16.50
N CYS A 38 -13.06 -0.58 17.79
CA CYS A 38 -12.76 -1.87 18.43
C CYS A 38 -11.32 -2.41 18.30
N HIS A 39 -10.36 -1.63 17.78
CA HIS A 39 -8.96 -2.04 17.56
C HIS A 39 -7.96 -1.21 18.37
N TYR A 40 -7.19 -1.89 19.23
CA TYR A 40 -6.38 -1.27 20.25
C TYR A 40 -4.91 -1.72 20.18
N LEU A 41 -3.97 -0.78 20.36
CA LEU A 41 -2.54 -1.07 20.50
C LEU A 41 -2.22 -1.45 21.95
N PHE A 42 -1.61 -2.62 22.16
CA PHE A 42 -1.19 -3.09 23.46
C PHE A 42 0.27 -2.72 23.75
N SER A 43 0.52 -1.88 24.76
CA SER A 43 1.86 -1.43 25.18
C SER A 43 2.16 -1.83 26.63
N HIS A 44 3.37 -2.34 26.88
CA HIS A 44 3.81 -2.83 28.19
C HIS A 44 5.28 -2.50 28.45
N SER A 45 5.64 -2.22 29.70
CA SER A 45 6.99 -1.78 30.11
C SER A 45 8.12 -2.76 29.76
N HIS A 46 7.84 -4.06 29.71
CA HIS A 46 8.80 -5.11 29.37
C HIS A 46 8.74 -5.52 27.88
N ILE A 47 8.13 -4.69 27.03
CA ILE A 47 7.94 -4.94 25.60
C ILE A 47 8.46 -3.74 24.80
N GLU A 48 9.61 -3.95 24.15
CA GLU A 48 10.19 -3.01 23.17
C GLU A 48 9.24 -2.74 21.98
N LYS A 49 9.50 -1.71 21.16
CA LYS A 49 8.50 -1.17 20.21
C LYS A 49 8.59 -1.62 18.73
N ARG A 50 9.59 -2.38 18.27
CA ARG A 50 9.74 -2.86 16.87
C ARG A 50 10.52 -4.17 16.75
N SER A 51 9.91 -5.27 16.26
CA SER A 51 10.58 -6.59 16.15
C SER A 51 10.49 -7.30 14.79
N THR A 52 11.48 -8.16 14.54
CA THR A 52 11.46 -9.20 13.47
C THR A 52 11.02 -10.58 13.95
N ASP A 53 10.97 -10.86 15.25
CA ASP A 53 10.77 -12.21 15.82
C ASP A 53 9.47 -12.33 16.62
N TYR A 54 8.99 -13.56 16.82
CA TYR A 54 7.64 -13.83 17.34
C TYR A 54 7.63 -14.08 18.86
N SER A 55 6.90 -13.27 19.62
CA SER A 55 6.77 -13.39 21.07
C SER A 55 5.72 -14.43 21.45
N HIS A 56 6.08 -15.70 21.23
CA HIS A 56 5.21 -16.86 21.46
C HIS A 56 4.64 -16.92 22.89
N HIS A 57 5.29 -16.33 23.90
CA HIS A 57 4.76 -16.30 25.25
C HIS A 57 3.58 -15.33 25.37
N HIS A 58 3.79 -14.04 25.09
CA HIS A 58 2.75 -13.00 25.22
C HIS A 58 1.57 -13.24 24.27
N HIS A 59 1.83 -13.65 23.02
CA HIS A 59 0.77 -13.95 22.06
C HIS A 59 -0.08 -15.16 22.52
N ARG A 60 0.51 -16.21 23.12
CA ARG A 60 -0.26 -17.34 23.68
C ARG A 60 -1.02 -17.01 24.96
N LEU A 61 -0.65 -15.97 25.69
CA LEU A 61 -1.43 -15.50 26.84
C LEU A 61 -2.64 -14.70 26.36
N LEU A 62 -2.44 -13.76 25.44
CA LEU A 62 -3.51 -12.93 24.89
C LEU A 62 -4.49 -13.75 24.03
N ALA A 63 -4.01 -14.68 23.20
CA ALA A 63 -4.85 -15.61 22.44
C ALA A 63 -5.45 -16.76 23.29
N LYS A 64 -5.45 -16.63 24.61
CA LYS A 64 -6.13 -17.49 25.59
C LYS A 64 -7.03 -16.71 26.54
N ASP A 65 -7.07 -15.39 26.41
CA ASP A 65 -7.92 -14.52 27.20
C ASP A 65 -9.33 -14.53 26.59
N GLU A 66 -10.35 -14.82 27.40
CA GLU A 66 -11.73 -14.95 26.90
C GLU A 66 -12.30 -13.59 26.43
N GLN A 67 -11.69 -12.47 26.83
CA GLN A 67 -12.05 -11.13 26.35
C GLN A 67 -11.39 -10.74 25.01
N ILE A 68 -10.48 -11.56 24.47
CA ILE A 68 -9.70 -11.24 23.26
C ILE A 68 -10.15 -12.10 22.08
N HIS A 69 -11.01 -11.53 21.23
CA HIS A 69 -11.48 -12.17 19.99
C HIS A 69 -10.36 -12.42 18.98
N TRP A 70 -9.43 -11.47 18.90
CA TRP A 70 -8.33 -11.51 17.94
C TRP A 70 -7.13 -10.73 18.44
N VAL A 71 -5.94 -11.25 18.13
CA VAL A 71 -4.66 -10.62 18.40
C VAL A 71 -3.68 -10.93 17.27
N GLU A 72 -3.01 -9.92 16.75
CA GLU A 72 -1.88 -10.09 15.83
C GLU A 72 -0.64 -9.36 16.33
N GLN A 73 0.52 -9.99 16.14
CA GLN A 73 1.80 -9.35 16.40
C GLN A 73 2.26 -8.59 15.14
N GLN A 74 2.41 -7.27 15.26
CA GLN A 74 2.99 -6.46 14.19
C GLN A 74 4.46 -6.85 13.97
N LYS A 75 4.75 -7.42 12.80
CA LYS A 75 6.08 -7.89 12.41
C LYS A 75 6.76 -6.90 11.47
N VAL A 76 8.00 -6.53 11.75
CA VAL A 76 8.85 -5.81 10.80
C VAL A 76 9.22 -6.79 9.67
N HIS A 77 8.54 -6.64 8.53
CA HIS A 77 8.88 -7.39 7.32
C HIS A 77 10.26 -6.96 6.80
N VAL A 78 11.20 -7.90 6.73
CA VAL A 78 12.53 -7.68 6.15
C VAL A 78 12.36 -7.23 4.69
N ARG A 79 12.99 -6.09 4.32
CA ARG A 79 12.96 -5.54 2.96
C ARG A 79 13.77 -6.40 1.98
N GLN A 80 13.20 -7.52 1.54
CA GLN A 80 13.77 -8.34 0.48
C GLN A 80 13.62 -7.61 -0.87
N LYS A 81 14.75 -7.37 -1.56
CA LYS A 81 14.76 -6.78 -2.90
C LYS A 81 14.12 -7.75 -3.89
N ARG A 82 13.00 -7.36 -4.53
CA ARG A 82 12.16 -8.22 -5.39
C ARG A 82 12.73 -8.34 -6.81
N ASP A 83 13.97 -8.79 -6.93
CA ASP A 83 14.76 -8.89 -8.17
C ASP A 83 14.29 -10.04 -9.09
N ASN A 84 13.07 -9.94 -9.59
CA ASN A 84 12.36 -11.03 -10.26
C ASN A 84 12.69 -11.15 -11.77
N HIS A 85 13.98 -11.32 -12.05
CA HIS A 85 14.62 -11.30 -13.37
C HIS A 85 13.96 -12.18 -14.44
N LYS A 86 13.29 -13.29 -14.06
CA LYS A 86 12.65 -14.25 -14.98
C LYS A 86 11.40 -13.71 -15.71
N THR A 87 10.92 -12.50 -15.39
CA THR A 87 9.67 -11.95 -15.93
C THR A 87 9.79 -11.20 -17.26
N LYS A 88 10.98 -10.70 -17.61
CA LYS A 88 11.22 -9.67 -18.66
C LYS A 88 10.65 -9.96 -20.07
N TYR A 89 10.45 -11.23 -20.43
CA TYR A 89 10.12 -11.62 -21.81
C TYR A 89 8.64 -11.93 -22.09
N ARG A 90 7.78 -12.11 -21.07
CA ARG A 90 6.38 -12.54 -21.31
C ARG A 90 5.46 -11.39 -21.73
N TYR A 91 5.46 -10.28 -21.00
CA TYR A 91 4.54 -9.17 -21.30
C TYR A 91 4.89 -8.38 -22.57
N ARG A 92 6.18 -8.36 -22.96
CA ARG A 92 6.67 -7.70 -24.19
C ARG A 92 6.29 -8.40 -25.52
N ARG A 93 5.34 -9.36 -25.46
CA ARG A 93 4.62 -9.97 -26.59
C ARG A 93 3.10 -10.02 -26.39
N LEU A 94 2.60 -9.57 -25.23
CA LEU A 94 1.19 -9.69 -24.84
C LEU A 94 0.45 -8.34 -24.81
N MET A 95 1.18 -7.22 -24.65
CA MET A 95 0.63 -5.89 -24.93
C MET A 95 0.82 -5.57 -26.41
N PRO A 96 -0.27 -5.26 -27.17
CA PRO A 96 -0.20 -4.93 -28.59
C PRO A 96 0.11 -3.45 -28.87
N ASP A 97 0.08 -2.61 -27.83
CA ASP A 97 0.44 -1.19 -27.86
C ASP A 97 1.85 -0.99 -28.49
N PRO A 98 1.99 -0.19 -29.58
CA PRO A 98 3.26 0.09 -30.23
C PRO A 98 4.32 0.73 -29.32
N ILE A 99 3.91 1.66 -28.44
CA ILE A 99 4.80 2.45 -27.57
C ILE A 99 5.05 1.80 -26.20
N PHE A 100 4.38 0.68 -25.88
CA PHE A 100 4.66 -0.13 -24.68
C PHE A 100 6.13 -0.56 -24.56
N ARG A 101 6.90 -0.56 -25.66
CA ARG A 101 8.35 -0.82 -25.67
C ARG A 101 9.17 0.28 -25.00
N ASP A 102 8.70 1.50 -25.01
CA ASP A 102 9.43 2.68 -24.54
C ASP A 102 8.96 3.14 -23.14
N MET A 103 7.82 2.59 -22.69
CA MET A 103 7.34 2.62 -21.29
C MET A 103 8.23 1.79 -20.35
N TRP A 104 9.50 2.20 -20.20
CA TRP A 104 10.54 1.51 -19.44
C TRP A 104 10.14 1.18 -18.00
N TYR A 105 9.33 2.04 -17.40
CA TYR A 105 8.78 1.96 -16.04
C TYR A 105 7.73 0.85 -15.85
N LEU A 106 7.15 0.33 -16.94
CA LEU A 106 6.23 -0.84 -16.93
C LEU A 106 6.88 -2.13 -17.45
N ASN A 107 8.01 -2.05 -18.16
CA ASN A 107 8.48 -3.14 -19.02
C ASN A 107 9.88 -3.74 -18.71
N ARG A 108 10.55 -3.29 -17.63
CA ARG A 108 11.97 -3.58 -17.31
C ARG A 108 12.97 -3.02 -18.32
N GLY A 109 12.64 -1.86 -18.88
CA GLY A 109 13.44 -1.16 -19.90
C GLY A 109 14.59 -0.36 -19.33
N ALA A 110 14.50 0.09 -18.07
CA ALA A 110 15.57 0.83 -17.41
C ALA A 110 16.86 0.01 -17.27
N TYR A 111 17.97 0.73 -17.08
CA TYR A 111 19.25 0.14 -16.71
C TYR A 111 19.10 -0.81 -15.50
N GLY A 112 19.76 -1.96 -15.53
CA GLY A 112 19.59 -3.02 -14.53
C GLY A 112 18.25 -3.77 -14.55
N GLY A 113 17.29 -3.39 -15.41
CA GLY A 113 15.99 -4.06 -15.52
C GLY A 113 14.97 -3.65 -14.44
N PHE A 114 15.17 -2.48 -13.82
CA PHE A 114 14.22 -1.90 -12.88
C PHE A 114 12.91 -1.47 -13.56
N ASP A 115 11.81 -1.53 -12.82
CA ASP A 115 10.46 -1.13 -13.21
C ASP A 115 9.61 -0.90 -11.94
N MET A 116 8.37 -0.43 -12.10
CA MET A 116 7.36 -0.40 -11.02
C MET A 116 6.75 -1.78 -10.72
N ASN A 117 7.23 -2.85 -11.35
CA ASN A 117 6.84 -4.25 -11.16
C ASN A 117 5.34 -4.57 -11.41
N VAL A 118 4.59 -3.65 -12.04
CA VAL A 118 3.12 -3.68 -12.24
C VAL A 118 2.64 -4.95 -12.96
N GLN A 119 3.45 -5.50 -13.87
CA GLN A 119 3.15 -6.76 -14.56
C GLN A 119 2.77 -7.92 -13.61
N ASN A 120 3.27 -7.93 -12.38
CA ASN A 120 2.91 -8.95 -11.39
C ASN A 120 1.50 -8.73 -10.81
N ALA A 121 1.03 -7.49 -10.67
CA ALA A 121 -0.35 -7.20 -10.28
C ALA A 121 -1.33 -7.57 -11.42
N TRP A 122 -1.02 -7.20 -12.66
CA TRP A 122 -1.77 -7.63 -13.85
C TRP A 122 -1.85 -9.16 -13.97
N ARG A 123 -0.77 -9.88 -13.64
CA ARG A 123 -0.74 -11.35 -13.62
C ARG A 123 -1.63 -11.99 -12.54
N MET A 124 -1.99 -11.23 -11.51
CA MET A 124 -2.93 -11.61 -10.46
C MET A 124 -4.36 -11.12 -10.74
N GLY A 125 -4.60 -10.49 -11.91
CA GLY A 125 -5.91 -9.97 -12.32
C GLY A 125 -6.18 -8.52 -11.91
N TYR A 126 -5.29 -7.87 -11.15
CA TYR A 126 -5.49 -6.50 -10.68
C TYR A 126 -5.11 -5.50 -11.78
N THR A 127 -6.11 -4.92 -12.45
CA THR A 127 -5.94 -3.94 -13.54
C THR A 127 -6.41 -2.52 -13.21
N GLY A 128 -7.03 -2.30 -12.04
CA GLY A 128 -7.72 -1.05 -11.71
C GLY A 128 -9.19 -1.01 -12.12
N LYS A 129 -9.74 -2.06 -12.76
CA LYS A 129 -11.17 -2.13 -13.11
C LYS A 129 -12.05 -1.94 -11.87
N GLY A 130 -12.94 -0.94 -11.92
CA GLY A 130 -13.84 -0.57 -10.81
C GLY A 130 -13.26 0.48 -9.85
N VAL A 131 -12.03 0.94 -10.07
CA VAL A 131 -11.47 2.13 -9.41
C VAL A 131 -11.69 3.33 -10.32
N VAL A 132 -12.17 4.43 -9.75
CA VAL A 132 -12.26 5.75 -10.39
C VAL A 132 -11.09 6.60 -9.90
N VAL A 133 -10.47 7.39 -10.79
CA VAL A 133 -9.34 8.25 -10.48
C VAL A 133 -9.58 9.62 -11.12
N THR A 134 -9.68 10.66 -10.30
CA THR A 134 -9.66 12.05 -10.75
C THR A 134 -8.22 12.56 -10.81
N ILE A 135 -7.92 13.35 -11.82
CA ILE A 135 -6.65 14.08 -11.98
C ILE A 135 -6.97 15.56 -11.73
N LEU A 136 -6.10 16.26 -11.00
CA LEU A 136 -6.21 17.70 -10.73
C LEU A 136 -5.01 18.38 -11.39
N ASP A 137 -5.21 18.94 -12.58
CA ASP A 137 -4.19 19.45 -13.50
C ASP A 137 -4.84 20.47 -14.46
N ASP A 138 -4.18 20.86 -15.55
CA ASP A 138 -4.70 21.80 -16.57
C ASP A 138 -5.90 21.29 -17.41
N GLY A 139 -6.21 20.00 -17.32
CA GLY A 139 -7.43 19.39 -17.86
C GLY A 139 -7.24 17.93 -18.29
N ILE A 140 -8.18 17.41 -19.07
CA ILE A 140 -8.08 16.09 -19.72
C ILE A 140 -8.87 16.09 -21.03
N GLN A 141 -8.32 15.51 -22.10
CA GLN A 141 -9.01 15.40 -23.39
C GLN A 141 -9.93 14.16 -23.39
N PRO A 142 -11.26 14.29 -23.19
CA PRO A 142 -12.15 13.13 -23.03
C PRO A 142 -12.24 12.29 -24.32
N ASN A 143 -12.09 12.93 -25.47
CA ASN A 143 -12.17 12.32 -26.80
C ASN A 143 -10.86 11.67 -27.29
N HIS A 144 -9.78 11.69 -26.50
CA HIS A 144 -8.50 11.08 -26.90
C HIS A 144 -8.64 9.55 -27.02
N PRO A 145 -8.18 8.89 -28.10
CA PRO A 145 -8.47 7.47 -28.37
C PRO A 145 -8.09 6.48 -27.26
N GLU A 146 -6.99 6.75 -26.54
CA GLU A 146 -6.55 5.91 -25.41
C GLU A 146 -7.31 6.18 -24.09
N LEU A 147 -8.02 7.31 -23.99
CA LEU A 147 -8.72 7.76 -22.78
C LEU A 147 -10.24 7.57 -22.87
N VAL A 148 -10.84 7.81 -24.04
CA VAL A 148 -12.31 7.83 -24.28
C VAL A 148 -13.05 6.57 -23.84
N ARG A 149 -12.35 5.44 -23.72
CA ARG A 149 -12.92 4.15 -23.25
C ARG A 149 -12.93 3.97 -21.73
N ASN A 150 -12.21 4.83 -21.00
CA ASN A 150 -12.02 4.79 -19.55
C ASN A 150 -12.36 6.13 -18.85
N PHE A 151 -12.65 7.18 -19.61
CA PHE A 151 -13.08 8.48 -19.09
C PHE A 151 -14.42 8.37 -18.35
N ASP A 152 -14.53 9.07 -17.21
CA ASP A 152 -15.77 9.19 -16.44
C ASP A 152 -16.10 10.69 -16.25
N PRO A 153 -17.18 11.22 -16.88
CA PRO A 153 -17.57 12.60 -16.69
C PRO A 153 -17.97 12.89 -15.24
N ARG A 154 -18.40 11.88 -14.46
CA ARG A 154 -18.74 12.07 -13.04
C ARG A 154 -17.53 12.22 -12.13
N ALA A 155 -16.33 12.02 -12.67
CA ALA A 155 -15.06 12.18 -11.98
C ALA A 155 -14.27 13.41 -12.48
N SER A 156 -14.89 14.23 -13.32
CA SER A 156 -14.28 15.35 -14.06
C SER A 156 -15.15 16.60 -13.96
N PHE A 157 -14.55 17.78 -13.91
CA PHE A 157 -15.22 19.08 -13.84
C PHE A 157 -14.17 20.17 -14.10
N ASP A 158 -14.45 21.20 -14.90
CA ASP A 158 -13.57 22.37 -14.95
C ASP A 158 -13.91 23.36 -13.83
N ILE A 159 -12.94 23.61 -12.96
CA ILE A 159 -13.08 24.53 -11.83
C ILE A 159 -12.81 25.98 -12.27
N ASN A 160 -12.15 26.20 -13.42
CA ASN A 160 -11.82 27.53 -13.92
C ASN A 160 -13.06 28.22 -14.53
N ASP A 161 -13.69 27.59 -15.53
CA ASP A 161 -14.92 28.11 -16.15
C ASP A 161 -16.21 27.59 -15.48
N ASN A 162 -16.10 26.67 -14.50
CA ASN A 162 -17.20 26.12 -13.69
C ASN A 162 -18.24 25.36 -14.55
N ASP A 163 -17.80 24.38 -15.35
CA ASP A 163 -18.66 23.49 -16.14
C ASP A 163 -18.18 22.03 -16.21
N GLU A 164 -18.87 21.21 -17.01
CA GLU A 164 -18.66 19.76 -17.13
C GLU A 164 -17.71 19.34 -18.28
N ASP A 165 -17.09 20.27 -19.04
CA ASP A 165 -16.12 19.96 -20.11
C ASP A 165 -14.67 20.23 -19.66
N PRO A 166 -13.93 19.21 -19.18
CA PRO A 166 -12.57 19.38 -18.68
C PRO A 166 -11.52 19.50 -19.80
N THR A 167 -11.91 19.83 -21.03
CA THR A 167 -11.00 19.89 -22.19
C THR A 167 -9.97 21.03 -22.02
N PRO A 168 -8.65 20.75 -22.05
CA PRO A 168 -7.62 21.77 -21.82
C PRO A 168 -7.71 22.94 -22.80
N GLN A 169 -7.64 24.17 -22.29
CA GLN A 169 -7.71 25.39 -23.07
C GLN A 169 -6.32 25.96 -23.39
N ASP A 170 -6.01 26.14 -24.68
CA ASP A 170 -4.80 26.85 -25.14
C ASP A 170 -5.02 28.38 -25.10
N ASN A 171 -5.37 28.89 -23.91
CA ASN A 171 -5.68 30.31 -23.66
C ASN A 171 -4.49 31.10 -23.07
N GLY A 172 -3.45 30.40 -22.61
CA GLY A 172 -2.23 30.97 -22.04
C GLY A 172 -2.21 31.11 -20.51
N ASP A 173 -3.21 30.61 -19.78
CA ASP A 173 -3.25 30.68 -18.32
C ASP A 173 -2.44 29.59 -17.58
N ASN A 174 -1.87 28.63 -18.30
CA ASN A 174 -0.89 27.64 -17.80
C ASN A 174 0.40 28.35 -17.30
N LYS A 175 0.60 28.39 -15.98
CA LYS A 175 1.66 29.14 -15.27
C LYS A 175 2.70 28.25 -14.60
#